data_AF-A0AA38RUZ5-F1
#
_entry.id   AF-A0AA38RUZ5-F1
#
_cell.length_a   1.000
_cell.length_b   1.000
_cell.length_c   1.000
_cell.angle_alpha   90.00
_cell.angle_beta   90.00
_cell.angle_gamma   90.00
#
_symmetry.space_group_name_H-M   'P 1'
#
loop_
_entity.id
_entity.type
_entity.pdbx_description
1 polymer ?
#
loop_
_entity_poly.entity_id
_entity_poly.type
_entity_poly.pdbx_seq_one_letter_code
_entity_poly.pdbx_strand_id
1 'polypeptide(L)'
;MPPWADNEDERDMWRGFRIVMRMLTEHAEEHQVWKLILDAHQLDTGLNCRIFERACPEYDELMALLRRLGFCRLDLALAVGGQESLGWPAFRSTFLKRALGAMRTDLEHLSLTTDTHPDLDTWTLQQLFPGEMISHHMPLLSTIFPLDR
;
A
#
# COMPACT_ATOMS: atom_id res chain seq x y z
N MET A 1 7.38 -6.78 -9.64
CA MET A 1 7.56 -7.35 -8.29
C MET A 1 6.61 -8.53 -8.09
N PRO A 2 6.91 -9.57 -7.32
CA PRO A 2 5.94 -10.60 -6.93
C PRO A 2 5.16 -10.18 -5.67
N PRO A 3 3.98 -10.78 -5.40
CA PRO A 3 3.25 -10.56 -4.15
C PRO A 3 3.85 -11.40 -3.01
N TRP A 4 4.96 -10.96 -2.41
CA TRP A 4 5.63 -11.37 -1.15
C TRP A 4 5.85 -12.86 -0.83
N ALA A 5 5.18 -13.77 -1.50
CA ALA A 5 5.18 -15.19 -1.30
C ALA A 5 6.09 -15.76 -2.37
N ASP A 6 7.36 -15.93 -2.01
CA ASP A 6 8.21 -17.09 -2.34
C ASP A 6 9.71 -16.78 -2.12
N ASN A 7 10.07 -15.52 -1.80
CA ASN A 7 11.46 -15.09 -1.58
C ASN A 7 11.65 -14.43 -0.20
N GLU A 8 12.46 -15.04 0.67
CA GLU A 8 12.78 -14.49 1.99
C GLU A 8 13.60 -13.20 1.90
N ASP A 9 14.47 -13.05 0.89
CA ASP A 9 15.31 -11.88 0.72
C ASP A 9 14.47 -10.62 0.43
N GLU A 10 13.42 -10.78 -0.39
CA GLU A 10 12.47 -9.70 -0.69
C GLU A 10 11.64 -9.31 0.53
N ARG A 11 11.27 -10.30 1.37
CA ARG A 11 10.57 -10.05 2.63
C ARG A 11 11.46 -9.29 3.63
N ASP A 12 12.75 -9.60 3.65
CA ASP A 12 13.72 -9.01 4.58
C ASP A 12 14.02 -7.54 4.27
N MET A 13 13.85 -7.08 3.02
CA MET A 13 13.92 -5.65 2.67
C MET A 13 12.94 -4.80 3.50
N TRP A 14 11.85 -5.38 3.98
CA TRP A 14 10.80 -4.71 4.74
C TRP A 14 10.78 -5.09 6.23
N ARG A 15 11.83 -5.76 6.71
CA ARG A 15 11.95 -6.19 8.10
C ARG A 15 11.80 -5.02 9.08
N GLY A 16 12.31 -3.84 8.74
CA GLY A 16 12.17 -2.63 9.55
C GLY A 16 10.71 -2.24 9.77
N PHE A 17 9.91 -2.21 8.70
CA PHE A 17 8.48 -1.94 8.78
C PHE A 17 7.78 -2.95 9.70
N ARG A 18 8.00 -4.26 9.48
CA ARG A 18 7.38 -5.31 10.30
C ARG A 18 7.73 -5.20 11.78
N ILE A 19 9.00 -4.91 12.11
CA ILE A 19 9.42 -4.73 13.50
C ILE A 19 8.72 -3.54 14.13
N VAL A 20 8.68 -2.38 13.45
CA VAL A 20 8.03 -1.17 13.98
C VAL A 20 6.54 -1.40 14.17
N MET A 21 5.87 -1.99 13.18
CA MET A 21 4.44 -2.30 13.23
C MET A 21 4.10 -3.25 14.37
N ARG A 22 4.92 -4.29 14.55
CA ARG A 22 4.76 -5.23 15.66
C ARG A 22 4.97 -4.57 17.01
N MET A 23 6.01 -3.74 17.18
CA MET A 23 6.27 -3.04 18.44
C MET A 23 5.13 -2.07 18.79
N LEU A 24 4.71 -1.26 17.81
CA LEU A 24 3.59 -0.33 17.96
C LEU A 24 2.29 -1.07 18.30
N THR A 25 2.08 -2.23 17.68
CA THR A 25 0.97 -3.08 18.02
C THR A 25 1.13 -3.56 19.45
N GLU A 26 2.13 -4.39 19.79
CA GLU A 26 2.32 -5.00 21.11
C GLU A 26 2.18 -4.00 22.29
N HIS A 27 2.72 -2.80 22.16
CA HIS A 27 2.79 -1.79 23.23
C HIS A 27 1.71 -0.70 23.11
N ALA A 28 0.63 -0.92 22.35
CA ALA A 28 -0.38 0.11 22.07
C ALA A 28 -1.03 0.78 23.30
N GLU A 29 -0.99 0.15 24.47
CA GLU A 29 -1.51 0.74 25.72
C GLU A 29 -0.46 1.59 26.45
N GLU A 30 0.82 1.42 26.11
CA GLU A 30 1.97 2.07 26.77
C GLU A 30 2.45 3.32 26.02
N HIS A 31 1.99 3.52 24.78
CA HIS A 31 2.34 4.68 23.97
C HIS A 31 1.10 5.38 23.40
N GLN A 32 1.26 6.68 23.14
CA GLN A 32 0.23 7.51 22.51
C GLN A 32 0.70 7.90 21.10
N VAL A 33 1.00 6.91 20.25
CA VAL A 33 1.34 7.20 18.86
C VAL A 33 0.05 7.42 18.08
N TRP A 34 -0.17 8.67 17.66
CA TRP A 34 -1.36 9.12 16.94
C TRP A 34 -1.06 9.50 15.47
N LYS A 35 0.21 9.51 15.06
CA LYS A 35 0.61 9.67 13.65
C LYS A 35 1.47 8.50 13.20
N LEU A 36 1.16 7.97 12.03
CA LEU A 36 2.04 7.07 11.28
C LEU A 36 2.33 7.71 9.92
N ILE A 37 3.60 8.00 9.67
CA ILE A 37 4.06 8.60 8.42
C ILE A 37 5.14 7.69 7.84
N LEU A 38 4.80 6.99 6.77
CA LEU A 38 5.75 6.28 5.92
C LEU A 38 6.00 7.17 4.70
N ASP A 39 7.06 7.98 4.81
CA ASP A 39 7.50 8.82 3.70
C ASP A 39 8.68 8.13 2.99
N ALA A 40 8.53 7.93 1.69
CA ALA A 40 9.59 7.41 0.83
C ALA A 40 10.42 8.54 0.20
N HIS A 41 10.10 9.82 0.48
CA HIS A 41 10.77 11.00 -0.07
C HIS A 41 10.90 10.96 -1.61
N GLN A 42 9.88 10.43 -2.30
CA GLN A 42 9.87 10.24 -3.76
C GLN A 42 10.96 9.31 -4.29
N LEU A 43 11.59 8.51 -3.44
CA LEU A 43 12.39 7.36 -3.87
C LEU A 43 11.45 6.24 -4.32
N ASP A 44 11.93 5.37 -5.22
CA ASP A 44 11.26 4.14 -5.68
C ASP A 44 11.20 3.08 -4.56
N THR A 45 10.67 3.48 -3.41
CA THR A 45 10.57 2.72 -2.17
C THR A 45 9.26 3.09 -1.48
N GLY A 46 8.94 2.40 -0.38
CA GLY A 46 7.67 2.55 0.32
C GLY A 46 6.91 1.23 0.38
N LEU A 47 5.89 1.16 1.23
CA LEU A 47 5.19 -0.08 1.53
C LEU A 47 4.70 -0.75 0.24
N ASN A 48 5.23 -1.92 -0.08
CA ASN A 48 4.84 -2.62 -1.30
C ASN A 48 3.32 -2.88 -1.29
N CYS A 49 2.62 -2.26 -2.23
CA CYS A 49 1.16 -2.20 -2.27
C CYS A 49 0.50 -3.58 -2.39
N ARG A 50 1.26 -4.61 -2.76
CA ARG A 50 0.75 -5.98 -2.94
C ARG A 50 0.22 -6.61 -1.66
N ILE A 51 0.53 -6.05 -0.48
CA ILE A 51 -0.14 -6.44 0.78
C ILE A 51 -1.66 -6.22 0.71
N PHE A 52 -2.14 -5.35 -0.19
CA PHE A 52 -3.54 -5.10 -0.43
C PHE A 52 -4.12 -5.95 -1.56
N GLU A 53 -3.44 -6.98 -2.07
CA GLU A 53 -4.02 -7.87 -3.08
C GLU A 53 -4.83 -9.01 -2.46
N ARG A 54 -4.34 -9.56 -1.34
CA ARG A 54 -4.87 -10.75 -0.66
C ARG A 54 -4.52 -10.74 0.83
N ALA A 55 -5.09 -11.66 1.59
CA ALA A 55 -4.71 -11.84 2.99
C ALA A 55 -3.26 -12.35 3.09
N CYS A 56 -2.45 -11.69 3.90
CA CYS A 56 -1.09 -12.09 4.24
C CYS A 56 -0.75 -11.61 5.67
N PRO A 57 0.30 -12.18 6.31
CA PRO A 57 0.68 -11.79 7.67
C PRO A 57 0.91 -10.28 7.85
N GLU A 58 1.52 -9.63 6.87
CA GLU A 58 1.81 -8.18 6.90
C GLU A 58 0.52 -7.36 6.82
N TYR A 59 -0.45 -7.79 6.02
CA TYR A 59 -1.78 -7.16 5.98
C TYR A 59 -2.50 -7.34 7.31
N ASP A 60 -2.44 -8.54 7.91
CA ASP A 60 -3.08 -8.81 9.19
C ASP A 60 -2.44 -8.01 10.35
N GLU A 61 -1.12 -7.87 10.36
CA GLU A 61 -0.37 -6.99 11.28
C GLU A 61 -0.79 -5.52 11.11
N LEU A 62 -0.84 -5.02 9.87
CA LEU A 62 -1.33 -3.68 9.57
C LEU A 62 -2.78 -3.48 10.03
N MET A 63 -3.66 -4.43 9.75
CA MET A 63 -5.06 -4.38 10.19
C MET A 63 -5.22 -4.36 11.70
N ALA A 64 -4.43 -5.17 12.42
CA ALA A 64 -4.43 -5.19 13.87
C ALA A 64 -4.02 -3.82 14.43
N LEU A 65 -2.98 -3.22 13.84
CA LEU A 65 -2.51 -1.90 14.19
C LEU A 65 -3.56 -0.81 13.93
N LEU A 66 -4.13 -0.77 12.72
CA LEU A 66 -5.13 0.24 12.31
C LEU A 66 -6.41 0.18 13.14
N ARG A 67 -6.84 -1.02 13.58
CA ARG A 67 -8.01 -1.18 14.45
C ARG A 67 -7.76 -0.74 15.88
N ARG A 68 -6.52 -0.92 16.35
CA ARG A 68 -6.16 -0.76 17.77
C ARG A 68 -5.71 0.67 18.07
N LEU A 69 -4.96 1.28 17.16
CA LEU A 69 -4.44 2.63 17.32
C LEU A 69 -5.39 3.65 16.70
N GLY A 70 -5.74 4.66 17.51
CA GLY A 70 -6.52 5.82 17.08
C GLY A 70 -5.64 6.84 16.35
N PHE A 71 -5.23 6.51 15.13
CA PHE A 71 -4.41 7.43 14.34
C PHE A 71 -5.23 8.63 13.89
N CYS A 72 -4.79 9.83 14.23
CA CYS A 72 -5.33 11.04 13.63
C CYS A 72 -4.68 11.36 12.27
N ARG A 73 -3.49 10.80 12.00
CA ARG A 73 -2.83 10.93 10.70
C ARG A 73 -2.19 9.63 10.23
N LEU A 74 -2.50 9.24 9.00
CA LEU A 74 -1.89 8.12 8.30
C LEU A 74 -1.38 8.58 6.93
N ASP A 75 -0.07 8.52 6.74
CA ASP A 75 0.56 8.75 5.45
C ASP A 75 1.27 7.46 5.01
N LEU A 76 0.88 6.92 3.86
CA LEU A 76 1.46 5.72 3.28
C LEU A 76 2.03 6.04 1.90
N ALA A 77 3.36 6.01 1.78
CA ALA A 77 4.04 5.86 0.50
C ALA A 77 4.00 4.39 0.09
N LEU A 78 3.38 4.11 -1.06
CA LEU A 78 3.18 2.76 -1.59
C LEU A 78 4.06 2.53 -2.81
N ALA A 79 4.85 1.45 -2.79
CA ALA A 79 5.57 0.99 -3.96
C ALA A 79 4.64 0.18 -4.87
N VAL A 80 4.47 0.62 -6.13
CA VAL A 80 3.48 0.09 -7.08
C VAL A 80 4.08 -0.59 -8.31
N GLY A 81 5.39 -0.74 -8.38
CA GLY A 81 6.07 -1.32 -9.55
C GLY A 81 5.46 -2.64 -10.05
N GLY A 82 5.09 -2.67 -11.32
CA GLY A 82 4.51 -3.84 -11.98
C GLY A 82 3.02 -4.07 -11.65
N GLN A 83 2.30 -3.08 -11.11
CA GLN A 83 0.85 -3.15 -10.94
C GLN A 83 0.11 -2.80 -12.23
N GLU A 84 0.66 -1.90 -13.03
CA GLU A 84 0.14 -1.39 -14.29
C GLU A 84 -0.06 -2.50 -15.34
N SER A 85 0.87 -3.46 -15.40
CA SER A 85 0.80 -4.65 -16.25
C SER A 85 -0.20 -5.70 -15.74
N LEU A 86 -0.52 -5.67 -14.44
CA LEU A 86 -1.47 -6.58 -13.79
C LEU A 86 -2.87 -5.97 -13.64
N GLY A 87 -3.08 -4.74 -14.10
CA GLY A 87 -4.37 -4.05 -14.00
C GLY A 87 -4.69 -3.49 -12.60
N TRP A 88 -3.68 -3.19 -11.78
CA TRP A 88 -3.79 -2.60 -10.44
C TRP A 88 -4.55 -3.43 -9.41
N PRO A 89 -4.23 -4.74 -9.22
CA PRO A 89 -4.94 -5.60 -8.28
C PRO A 89 -4.94 -5.07 -6.84
N ALA A 90 -3.85 -4.46 -6.37
CA ALA A 90 -3.78 -3.88 -5.02
C ALA A 90 -4.83 -2.77 -4.77
N PHE A 91 -5.21 -2.05 -5.83
CA PHE A 91 -6.14 -0.91 -5.75
C PHE A 91 -7.54 -1.23 -6.25
N ARG A 92 -7.74 -2.38 -6.90
CA ARG A 92 -9.05 -2.90 -7.32
C ARG A 92 -9.62 -3.90 -6.32
N SER A 93 -8.79 -4.50 -5.47
CA SER A 93 -9.26 -5.36 -4.40
C SER A 93 -10.02 -4.55 -3.33
N THR A 94 -10.73 -5.26 -2.46
CA THR A 94 -11.37 -4.64 -1.29
C THR A 94 -10.44 -4.43 -0.10
N PHE A 95 -9.20 -4.93 -0.13
CA PHE A 95 -8.32 -4.97 1.05
C PHE A 95 -7.87 -3.58 1.49
N LEU A 96 -7.43 -2.72 0.56
CA LEU A 96 -7.08 -1.33 0.90
C LEU A 96 -8.28 -0.58 1.47
N LYS A 97 -9.45 -0.72 0.84
CA LYS A 97 -10.70 -0.13 1.34
C LYS A 97 -11.07 -0.63 2.74
N ARG A 98 -10.91 -1.94 3.01
CA ARG A 98 -11.15 -2.54 4.33
C ARG A 98 -10.16 -2.06 5.37
N ALA A 99 -8.90 -1.86 5.01
CA ALA A 99 -7.88 -1.32 5.91
C ALA A 99 -8.22 0.10 6.34
N LEU A 100 -8.54 0.96 5.39
CA LEU A 100 -8.94 2.34 5.68
C LEU A 100 -10.25 2.41 6.46
N GLY A 101 -11.23 1.57 6.13
CA GLY A 101 -12.50 1.49 6.86
C GLY A 101 -12.42 0.86 8.24
N ALA A 102 -11.32 0.18 8.58
CA ALA A 102 -11.11 -0.41 9.90
C ALA A 102 -10.48 0.57 10.91
N MET A 103 -10.05 1.74 10.44
CA MET A 103 -9.51 2.79 11.29
C MET A 103 -10.61 3.39 12.17
N ARG A 104 -10.23 3.88 13.35
CA ARG A 104 -11.15 4.59 14.25
C ARG A 104 -11.51 5.97 13.65
N THR A 105 -12.60 6.55 14.14
CA THR A 105 -13.21 7.79 13.61
C THR A 105 -12.41 9.06 13.89
N ASP A 106 -11.22 8.94 14.47
CA ASP A 106 -10.31 10.04 14.82
C ASP A 106 -9.34 10.42 13.70
N LEU A 107 -9.39 9.73 12.54
CA LEU A 107 -8.57 10.04 11.38
C LEU A 107 -8.93 11.42 10.79
N GLU A 108 -8.02 12.38 10.92
CA GLU A 108 -8.13 13.73 10.38
C GLU A 108 -7.38 13.89 9.05
N HIS A 109 -6.29 13.13 8.87
CA HIS A 109 -5.42 13.22 7.70
C HIS A 109 -5.07 11.84 7.13
N LEU A 110 -5.36 11.64 5.86
CA LEU A 110 -4.98 10.46 5.10
C LEU A 110 -4.24 10.88 3.84
N SER A 111 -3.01 10.38 3.67
CA SER A 111 -2.22 10.56 2.46
C SER A 111 -1.82 9.20 1.91
N LEU A 112 -2.11 8.98 0.62
CA LEU A 112 -1.62 7.83 -0.14
C LEU A 112 -0.78 8.37 -1.29
N THR A 113 0.51 8.08 -1.28
CA THR A 113 1.42 8.43 -2.37
C THR A 113 1.92 7.15 -3.03
N THR A 114 2.22 7.24 -4.33
CA THR A 114 2.69 6.09 -5.12
C THR A 114 3.89 6.51 -5.95
N ASP A 115 4.85 5.60 -6.11
CA ASP A 115 6.05 5.74 -6.96
C ASP A 115 5.76 5.43 -8.44
N THR A 116 4.62 5.91 -8.97
CA THR A 116 4.28 5.69 -10.37
C THR A 116 5.28 6.40 -11.27
N HIS A 117 6.16 5.65 -11.91
CA HIS A 117 7.03 6.20 -12.93
C HIS A 117 6.22 6.46 -14.22
N PRO A 118 6.34 7.64 -14.86
CA PRO A 118 5.89 7.80 -16.23
C PRO A 118 6.71 6.83 -17.07
N ASP A 119 6.00 5.84 -17.59
CA ASP A 119 6.55 4.67 -18.24
C ASP A 119 7.14 5.08 -19.59
N LEU A 120 8.39 5.59 -19.59
CA LEU A 120 9.12 6.04 -20.78
C LEU A 120 9.30 4.92 -21.81
N ASP A 121 9.08 3.66 -21.39
CA ASP A 121 9.21 2.46 -22.21
C ASP A 121 7.86 1.91 -22.72
N THR A 122 6.74 2.58 -22.47
CA THR A 122 5.42 2.09 -22.92
C THR A 122 5.31 1.92 -24.43
N TRP A 123 5.94 2.81 -25.20
CA TRP A 123 6.03 2.66 -26.65
C TRP A 123 6.88 1.45 -27.04
N THR A 124 8.00 1.23 -26.36
CA THR A 124 8.95 0.15 -26.64
C THR A 124 8.41 -1.22 -26.24
N LEU A 125 7.75 -1.32 -25.09
CA LEU A 125 7.17 -2.57 -24.58
C LEU A 125 5.86 -2.95 -25.30
N GLN A 126 5.02 -1.97 -25.70
CA GLN A 126 3.87 -2.26 -26.58
C GLN A 126 4.28 -2.79 -27.96
N GLN A 127 5.44 -2.35 -28.48
CA GLN A 127 5.98 -2.88 -29.74
C GLN A 127 6.55 -4.30 -29.60
N LEU A 128 7.11 -4.65 -28.44
CA LEU A 128 7.72 -5.95 -28.19
C LEU A 128 6.69 -7.01 -27.74
N PHE A 129 5.61 -6.59 -27.07
CA PHE A 129 4.54 -7.47 -26.57
C PHE A 129 3.14 -7.00 -27.01
N PRO A 130 2.82 -7.10 -28.32
CA PRO A 130 1.52 -6.69 -28.83
C PRO A 130 0.43 -7.60 -28.27
N GLY A 131 -0.35 -7.09 -27.32
CA GLY A 131 -1.50 -7.80 -26.70
C GLY A 131 -1.64 -7.63 -25.19
N GLU A 132 -0.59 -7.17 -24.49
CA GLU A 132 -0.69 -6.87 -23.06
C GLU A 132 -1.33 -5.48 -22.84
N MET A 133 -2.55 -5.46 -22.31
CA MET A 133 -3.25 -4.23 -21.94
C MET A 133 -2.61 -3.63 -20.68
N ILE A 134 -1.65 -2.73 -20.86
CA ILE A 134 -1.15 -1.90 -19.76
C ILE A 134 -2.27 -0.94 -19.35
N SER A 135 -2.73 -1.05 -18.10
CA SER A 135 -3.72 -0.13 -17.56
C SER A 135 -3.00 1.12 -17.07
N HIS A 136 -2.93 2.18 -17.86
CA HIS A 136 -2.27 3.43 -17.41
C HIS A 136 -3.05 4.19 -16.32
N HIS A 137 -4.31 3.83 -16.09
CA HIS A 137 -5.18 4.51 -15.13
C HIS A 137 -5.17 3.79 -13.78
N MET A 138 -4.48 4.37 -12.80
CA MET A 138 -4.54 3.91 -11.42
C MET A 138 -5.90 4.30 -10.80
N PRO A 139 -6.66 3.36 -10.22
CA PRO A 139 -8.06 3.60 -9.83
C PRO A 139 -8.24 4.26 -8.45
N LEU A 140 -7.17 4.76 -7.83
CA LEU A 140 -7.13 5.17 -6.42
C LEU A 140 -8.28 6.08 -5.99
N LEU A 141 -8.64 7.06 -6.83
CA LEU A 141 -9.70 8.02 -6.50
C LEU A 141 -11.09 7.36 -6.48
N SER A 142 -11.46 6.57 -7.49
CA SER A 142 -12.81 6.01 -7.59
C SER A 142 -13.10 4.82 -6.67
N THR A 143 -12.08 4.07 -6.26
CA THR A 143 -12.27 2.83 -5.49
C THR A 143 -12.29 3.07 -3.98
N ILE A 144 -11.55 4.09 -3.51
CA ILE A 144 -11.37 4.37 -2.08
C ILE A 144 -12.34 5.45 -1.61
N PHE A 145 -12.50 6.52 -2.37
CA PHE A 145 -13.44 7.60 -2.08
C PHE A 145 -14.49 7.62 -3.18
N PRO A 146 -15.68 7.03 -2.98
CA PRO A 146 -16.74 7.21 -3.96
C PRO A 146 -16.96 8.71 -4.13
N LEU A 147 -16.65 9.22 -5.33
CA LEU A 147 -17.07 10.55 -5.73
C LEU A 147 -18.60 10.45 -5.83
N ASP A 148 -19.30 10.98 -4.83
CA ASP A 148 -20.75 11.14 -4.92
C ASP A 148 -21.05 11.90 -6.22
N ARG A 149 -21.81 11.26 -7.12
CA ARG A 149 -22.30 11.83 -8.37
C ARG A 149 -23.70 12.39 -8.18
#